data_AF-A0A5B2ZDD4-F1
#
_entry.id   AF-A0A5B2ZDD4-F1
#
_cell.length_a   1.000
_cell.length_b   1.000
_cell.length_c   1.000
_cell.angle_alpha   90.00
_cell.angle_beta   90.00
_cell.angle_gamma   90.00
#
_symmetry.space_group_name_H-M   'P 1'
#
loop_
_entity.id
_entity.type
_entity.pdbx_description
1 polymer ?
#
loop_
_entity_poly.entity_id
_entity_poly.type
_entity_poly.pdbx_seq_one_letter_code
_entity_poly.pdbx_strand_id
1 'polypeptide(L)'
;MPRKIEARRSAIHGNGVFATAAIAKGERIVRYRGKLRTHDEADRIYGEVPETGHTFLFTLNDKYVIDANVDGNVARWINHSCEPNCEAVYEESDTGKKRHDRIYIEALRDIAPGEELTYNYGIVLDEPHTARAKKLWACHCGSPRCTGTMLQPKRRSRARA
;
A
#
# COMPACT_ATOMS: atom_id res chain seq x y z
N MET A 1 16.55 1.86 -18.20
CA MET A 1 16.56 0.44 -17.78
C MET A 1 15.16 -0.14 -17.96
N PRO A 2 15.01 -1.39 -18.42
CA PRO A 2 13.71 -2.04 -18.49
C PRO A 2 13.11 -2.14 -17.07
N ARG A 3 11.78 -2.07 -16.97
CA ARG A 3 11.11 -2.28 -15.68
C ARG A 3 11.37 -3.73 -15.23
N LYS A 4 11.92 -3.91 -14.03
CA LYS A 4 12.13 -5.21 -13.39
C LYS A 4 10.84 -5.81 -12.79
N ILE A 5 9.69 -5.30 -13.20
CA ILE A 5 8.39 -5.66 -12.63
C ILE A 5 7.32 -5.77 -13.71
N GLU A 6 6.35 -6.65 -13.49
CA GLU A 6 5.14 -6.74 -14.30
C GLU A 6 3.92 -7.14 -13.47
N ALA A 7 2.72 -6.83 -13.96
CA ALA A 7 1.48 -7.25 -13.32
C ALA A 7 1.02 -8.62 -13.85
N ARG A 8 0.60 -9.50 -12.94
CA ARG A 8 0.01 -10.82 -13.24
C ARG A 8 -1.12 -11.11 -12.28
N ARG A 9 -1.84 -12.21 -12.48
CA ARG A 9 -2.80 -12.72 -11.48
C ARG A 9 -2.05 -13.15 -10.22
N SER A 10 -2.58 -12.76 -9.07
CA SER A 10 -2.02 -13.10 -7.76
C SER A 10 -2.86 -14.17 -7.06
N ALA A 11 -2.18 -15.01 -6.27
CA ALA A 11 -2.82 -15.92 -5.34
C ALA A 11 -3.33 -15.20 -4.07
N ILE A 12 -2.80 -14.01 -3.75
CA ILE A 12 -3.22 -13.21 -2.59
C ILE A 12 -4.57 -12.56 -2.88
N HIS A 13 -4.63 -11.74 -3.93
CA HIS A 13 -5.85 -11.05 -4.32
C HIS A 13 -5.74 -10.50 -5.75
N GLY A 14 -6.76 -10.75 -6.58
CA GLY A 14 -6.89 -10.13 -7.90
C GLY A 14 -5.60 -10.17 -8.75
N ASN A 15 -5.01 -9.00 -8.96
CA ASN A 15 -3.71 -8.84 -9.60
C ASN A 15 -2.62 -8.60 -8.56
N GLY A 16 -1.40 -9.03 -8.87
CA GLY A 16 -0.18 -8.76 -8.12
C GLY A 16 0.88 -8.16 -9.04
N VAL A 17 1.99 -7.71 -8.44
CA VAL A 17 3.18 -7.27 -9.18
C VAL A 17 4.32 -8.21 -8.88
N PHE A 18 5.01 -8.67 -9.90
CA PHE A 18 6.04 -9.70 -9.79
C PHE A 18 7.37 -9.19 -10.34
N ALA A 19 8.47 -9.60 -9.71
CA ALA A 19 9.81 -9.31 -10.18
C ALA A 19 10.07 -10.07 -11.50
N THR A 20 10.57 -9.38 -12.53
CA THR A 20 10.99 -9.98 -13.81
C THR A 20 12.50 -10.17 -13.89
N ALA A 21 13.24 -9.56 -12.97
CA ALA A 21 14.68 -9.68 -12.79
C ALA A 21 15.01 -9.55 -11.30
N ALA A 22 16.25 -9.83 -10.92
CA ALA A 22 16.70 -9.65 -9.54
C ALA A 22 16.64 -8.16 -9.14
N ILE A 23 16.05 -7.89 -7.98
CA ILE A 23 15.93 -6.56 -7.37
C ILE A 23 16.74 -6.60 -6.08
N ALA A 24 17.70 -5.70 -5.94
CA ALA A 24 18.57 -5.66 -4.76
C ALA A 24 17.84 -5.02 -3.56
N LYS A 25 18.22 -5.39 -2.34
CA LYS A 25 17.81 -4.66 -1.13
C LYS A 25 18.10 -3.16 -1.28
N GLY A 26 17.13 -2.32 -0.90
CA GLY A 26 17.21 -0.86 -1.01
C GLY A 26 16.99 -0.34 -2.44
N GLU A 27 16.74 -1.21 -3.42
CA GLU A 27 16.45 -0.76 -4.77
C GLU A 27 15.05 -0.13 -4.82
N ARG A 28 15.01 1.13 -5.24
CA ARG A 28 13.76 1.86 -5.50
C ARG A 28 13.11 1.34 -6.77
N ILE A 29 12.00 0.63 -6.61
CA ILE A 29 11.36 -0.16 -7.67
C ILE A 29 10.43 0.69 -8.52
N VAL A 30 9.49 1.39 -7.88
CA VAL A 30 8.43 2.12 -8.60
C VAL A 30 7.86 3.23 -7.72
N ARG A 31 7.56 4.38 -8.31
CA ARG A 31 6.76 5.43 -7.66
C ARG A 31 5.29 5.03 -7.66
N TYR A 32 4.59 5.18 -6.54
CA TYR A 32 3.13 5.06 -6.49
C TYR A 32 2.51 6.32 -7.12
N ARG A 33 1.73 6.16 -8.20
CA ARG A 33 1.16 7.28 -8.98
C ARG A 33 -0.35 7.15 -9.09
N GLY A 34 -0.99 8.30 -9.26
CA GLY A 34 -2.42 8.49 -9.43
C GLY A 34 -2.74 9.97 -9.41
N LYS A 35 -4.03 10.31 -9.50
CA LYS A 35 -4.49 11.69 -9.35
C LYS A 35 -4.27 12.16 -7.92
N LEU A 36 -3.60 13.30 -7.75
CA LEU A 36 -3.48 13.93 -6.44
C LEU A 36 -4.80 14.60 -6.07
N ARG A 37 -5.34 14.26 -4.91
CA ARG A 37 -6.57 14.84 -4.34
C ARG A 37 -6.31 15.33 -2.93
N THR A 38 -7.10 16.29 -2.45
CA THR A 38 -7.16 16.55 -1.01
C THR A 38 -7.94 15.46 -0.28
N HIS A 39 -7.77 15.35 1.05
CA HIS A 39 -8.59 14.45 1.87
C HIS A 39 -10.09 14.73 1.68
N ASP A 40 -10.54 15.98 1.78
CA ASP A 40 -11.94 16.37 1.54
C ASP A 40 -12.48 15.95 0.16
N GLU A 41 -11.65 16.01 -0.89
CA GLU A 41 -12.06 15.57 -2.23
C GLU A 41 -12.21 14.05 -2.31
N ALA A 42 -11.33 13.30 -1.63
CA ALA A 42 -11.45 11.85 -1.55
C ALA A 42 -12.70 11.45 -0.75
N ASP A 43 -12.95 12.10 0.39
CA ASP A 43 -14.11 11.83 1.24
C ASP A 43 -15.44 12.11 0.52
N ARG A 44 -15.53 13.20 -0.26
CA ARG A 44 -16.73 13.49 -1.07
C ARG A 44 -17.01 12.44 -2.13
N ILE A 45 -15.99 11.74 -2.63
CA ILE A 45 -16.13 10.75 -3.70
C ILE A 45 -16.35 9.35 -3.13
N TYR A 46 -15.65 9.01 -2.05
CA TYR A 46 -15.56 7.64 -1.53
C TYR A 46 -16.17 7.47 -0.14
N GLY A 47 -16.46 8.54 0.60
CA GLY A 47 -16.93 8.47 1.99
C GLY A 47 -18.32 7.84 2.16
N GLU A 48 -19.18 7.93 1.14
CA GLU A 48 -20.48 7.25 1.12
C GLU A 48 -20.45 5.92 0.34
N VAL A 49 -19.33 5.59 -0.30
CA VAL A 49 -19.18 4.33 -1.02
C VAL A 49 -19.04 3.22 0.00
N PRO A 50 -19.88 2.15 -0.07
CA PRO A 50 -19.76 1.04 0.85
C PRO A 50 -18.35 0.45 0.83
N GLU A 51 -17.76 0.28 2.01
CA GLU A 51 -16.43 -0.29 2.12
C GLU A 51 -16.40 -1.71 1.55
N THR A 52 -15.52 -1.93 0.59
CA THR A 52 -15.35 -3.22 -0.09
C THR A 52 -14.13 -4.01 0.41
N GLY A 53 -13.40 -3.46 1.41
CA GLY A 53 -12.18 -4.05 1.94
C GLY A 53 -10.96 -3.91 1.01
N HIS A 54 -11.05 -3.08 -0.02
CA HIS A 54 -9.95 -2.75 -0.92
C HIS A 54 -10.02 -1.30 -1.38
N THR A 55 -8.86 -0.65 -1.48
CA THR A 55 -8.76 0.74 -1.94
C THR A 55 -7.47 0.94 -2.74
N PHE A 56 -7.49 1.92 -3.64
CA PHE A 56 -6.31 2.39 -4.36
C PHE A 56 -5.91 3.81 -3.95
N LEU A 57 -6.47 4.28 -2.82
CA LEU A 57 -6.10 5.54 -2.18
C LEU A 57 -4.86 5.33 -1.31
N PHE A 58 -3.88 6.23 -1.46
CA PHE A 58 -2.65 6.22 -0.67
C PHE A 58 -2.47 7.60 -0.03
N THR A 59 -2.50 7.68 1.31
CA THR A 59 -2.21 8.94 2.01
C THR A 59 -0.77 9.36 1.76
N LEU A 60 -0.58 10.49 1.06
CA LEU A 60 0.75 11.03 0.78
C LEU A 60 1.27 11.84 1.96
N ASN A 61 0.43 12.73 2.50
CA ASN A 61 0.73 13.58 3.64
C ASN A 61 -0.57 14.07 4.29
N ASP A 62 -0.44 15.01 5.23
CA ASP A 62 -1.54 15.64 5.96
C ASP A 62 -2.57 16.34 5.07
N LYS A 63 -2.21 16.70 3.83
CA LYS A 63 -3.09 17.45 2.93
C LYS A 63 -3.58 16.64 1.74
N TYR A 64 -2.79 15.67 1.28
CA TYR A 64 -3.01 15.01 0.01
C TYR A 64 -3.08 13.49 0.08
N VAL A 65 -3.91 12.93 -0.79
CA VAL A 65 -4.07 11.52 -1.08
C VAL A 65 -3.77 11.29 -2.55
N ILE A 66 -3.07 10.20 -2.87
CA ILE A 66 -2.89 9.72 -4.24
C ILE A 66 -4.03 8.75 -4.54
N ASP A 67 -4.90 9.14 -5.46
CA ASP A 67 -5.99 8.30 -5.97
C ASP A 67 -5.53 7.55 -7.22
N ALA A 68 -5.10 6.30 -7.05
CA ALA A 68 -4.65 5.47 -8.17
C ALA A 68 -5.80 4.80 -8.95
N ASN A 69 -7.07 5.09 -8.63
CA ASN A 69 -8.18 4.77 -9.53
C ASN A 69 -8.11 5.60 -10.82
N VAL A 70 -7.62 6.83 -10.72
CA VAL A 70 -7.50 7.79 -11.82
C VAL A 70 -6.02 7.99 -12.14
N ASP A 71 -5.62 7.71 -13.38
CA ASP A 71 -4.24 7.85 -13.86
C ASP A 71 -3.18 7.09 -13.03
N GLY A 72 -3.60 5.97 -12.44
CA GLY A 72 -2.73 5.08 -11.67
C GLY A 72 -1.69 4.36 -12.53
N ASN A 73 -0.67 3.81 -11.89
CA ASN A 73 0.31 2.92 -12.53
C ASN A 73 0.31 1.52 -11.93
N VAL A 74 1.19 0.65 -12.42
CA VAL A 74 1.32 -0.76 -11.99
C VAL A 74 1.44 -0.94 -10.47
N ALA A 75 1.96 0.05 -9.74
CA ALA A 75 2.14 0.01 -8.30
C ALA A 75 0.83 -0.18 -7.51
N ARG A 76 -0.32 0.22 -8.08
CA ARG A 76 -1.64 0.01 -7.45
C ARG A 76 -2.00 -1.46 -7.27
N TRP A 77 -1.34 -2.37 -7.98
CA TRP A 77 -1.58 -3.81 -7.90
C TRP A 77 -0.62 -4.53 -6.94
N ILE A 78 0.28 -3.82 -6.26
CA ILE A 78 1.18 -4.45 -5.28
C ILE A 78 0.36 -4.79 -4.04
N ASN A 79 0.29 -6.09 -3.71
CA ASN A 79 -0.59 -6.59 -2.66
C ASN A 79 -0.03 -6.36 -1.24
N HIS A 80 -0.92 -6.54 -0.27
CA HIS A 80 -0.55 -6.57 1.13
C HIS A 80 0.13 -7.89 1.53
N SER A 81 1.16 -7.79 2.37
CA SER A 81 1.64 -8.91 3.19
C SER A 81 1.94 -8.49 4.62
N CYS A 82 1.68 -9.39 5.58
CA CYS A 82 2.11 -9.24 6.98
C CYS A 82 3.62 -9.47 7.14
N GLU A 83 4.25 -10.15 6.18
CA GLU A 83 5.69 -10.34 6.06
C GLU A 83 6.13 -9.91 4.65
N PRO A 84 6.18 -8.60 4.40
CA PRO A 84 6.44 -8.08 3.07
C PRO A 84 7.92 -8.17 2.67
N ASN A 85 8.17 -8.09 1.36
CA ASN A 85 9.50 -7.93 0.78
C ASN A 85 9.78 -6.49 0.29
N CYS A 86 8.79 -5.61 0.33
CA CYS A 86 8.92 -4.19 0.01
C CYS A 86 8.33 -3.30 1.12
N GLU A 87 8.71 -2.02 1.11
CA GLU A 87 8.10 -0.97 1.92
C GLU A 87 7.75 0.27 1.09
N ALA A 88 6.85 1.09 1.63
CA ALA A 88 6.54 2.39 1.07
C ALA A 88 7.40 3.47 1.73
N VAL A 89 8.23 4.14 0.93
CA VAL A 89 9.15 5.20 1.35
C VAL A 89 8.58 6.54 0.92
N TYR A 90 8.39 7.42 1.91
CA TYR A 90 8.04 8.82 1.68
C TYR A 90 9.28 9.63 1.31
N GLU A 91 9.14 10.46 0.27
CA GLU A 91 10.15 11.41 -0.15
C GLU A 91 9.54 12.81 -0.21
N GLU A 92 10.09 13.72 0.60
CA GLU A 92 9.72 15.13 0.59
C GLU A 92 10.21 15.81 -0.70
N SER A 93 9.42 16.76 -1.20
CA SER A 93 9.84 17.54 -2.36
C SER A 93 11.02 18.46 -2.06
N ASP A 94 12.04 18.42 -2.92
CA ASP A 94 13.17 19.37 -2.91
C ASP A 94 12.74 20.84 -2.98
N THR A 95 11.54 21.10 -3.53
CA THR A 95 10.99 22.47 -3.60
C THR A 95 10.27 22.91 -2.32
N GLY A 96 10.20 22.06 -1.29
CA GLY A 96 9.40 22.27 -0.06
C GLY A 96 7.88 22.32 -0.27
N LYS A 97 7.39 22.00 -1.48
CA LYS A 97 5.96 22.03 -1.81
C LYS A 97 5.37 20.65 -1.55
N LYS A 98 4.58 20.50 -0.48
CA LYS A 98 3.93 19.23 -0.09
C LYS A 98 3.16 18.49 -1.21
N ARG A 99 2.60 19.23 -2.17
CA ARG A 99 1.92 18.62 -3.34
C ARG A 99 2.86 17.86 -4.29
N HIS A 100 4.17 18.04 -4.15
CA HIS A 100 5.20 17.40 -4.96
C HIS A 100 5.88 16.24 -4.22
N ASP A 101 5.51 15.98 -2.97
CA ASP A 101 5.98 14.81 -2.22
C ASP A 101 5.65 13.53 -2.99
N ARG A 102 6.40 12.47 -2.71
CA ARG A 102 6.30 11.22 -3.47
C ARG A 102 6.31 10.03 -2.51
N ILE A 103 5.61 8.97 -2.93
CA ILE A 103 5.73 7.65 -2.34
C ILE A 103 6.43 6.75 -3.36
N TYR A 104 7.47 6.07 -2.90
CA TYR A 104 8.16 5.03 -3.65
C TYR A 104 7.99 3.69 -2.97
N ILE A 105 8.00 2.63 -3.77
CA ILE A 105 8.13 1.27 -3.26
C ILE A 105 9.58 0.85 -3.39
N GLU A 106 10.16 0.41 -2.28
CA GLU A 106 11.56 0.02 -2.16
C GLU A 106 11.67 -1.41 -1.61
N ALA A 107 12.69 -2.14 -2.03
CA ALA A 107 12.92 -3.51 -1.58
C ALA A 107 13.53 -3.58 -0.17
N LEU A 108 12.92 -4.34 0.74
CA LEU A 108 13.43 -4.56 2.11
C LEU A 108 14.56 -5.59 2.17
N ARG A 109 14.64 -6.45 1.15
CA ARG A 109 15.63 -7.51 0.97
C ARG A 109 15.87 -7.73 -0.52
N ASP A 110 16.82 -8.58 -0.86
CA ASP A 110 16.96 -9.05 -2.24
C ASP A 110 15.69 -9.85 -2.64
N ILE A 111 15.22 -9.60 -3.87
CA ILE A 111 14.02 -10.22 -4.45
C ILE A 111 14.42 -10.92 -5.75
N ALA A 112 14.17 -12.22 -5.80
CA ALA A 112 14.44 -13.06 -6.97
C ALA A 112 13.39 -12.85 -8.07
N PRO A 113 13.74 -13.10 -9.34
CA PRO A 113 12.76 -13.14 -10.43
C PRO A 113 11.62 -14.12 -10.11
N GLY A 114 10.39 -13.71 -10.36
CA GLY A 114 9.18 -14.49 -10.11
C GLY A 114 8.55 -14.29 -8.74
N GLU A 115 9.23 -13.66 -7.78
CA GLU A 115 8.62 -13.32 -6.49
C GLU A 115 7.57 -12.20 -6.65
N GLU A 116 6.45 -12.34 -5.93
CA GLU A 116 5.45 -11.27 -5.82
C GLU A 116 5.94 -10.17 -4.88
N LEU A 117 5.87 -8.92 -5.33
CA LEU A 117 6.15 -7.75 -4.53
C LEU A 117 4.95 -7.49 -3.62
N THR A 118 5.22 -7.30 -2.34
CA THR A 118 4.21 -7.00 -1.33
C THR A 118 4.73 -5.98 -0.34
N TYR A 119 3.86 -5.14 0.20
CA TYR A 119 4.20 -4.22 1.31
C TYR A 119 3.12 -4.27 2.40
N ASN A 120 3.44 -3.78 3.59
CA ASN A 120 2.42 -3.58 4.61
C ASN A 120 1.63 -2.31 4.27
N TYR A 121 0.31 -2.43 4.04
CA TYR A 121 -0.54 -1.31 3.67
C TYR A 121 -0.68 -0.27 4.79
N GLY A 122 -0.39 -0.63 6.05
CA GLY A 122 -0.47 0.31 7.16
C GLY A 122 -1.89 0.83 7.43
N ILE A 123 -2.93 0.10 7.03
CA ILE A 123 -4.33 0.54 7.18
C ILE A 123 -4.68 0.63 8.67
N VAL A 124 -5.01 1.83 9.11
CA VAL A 124 -5.53 2.11 10.45
C VAL A 124 -6.94 2.67 10.29
N LEU A 125 -7.91 2.05 10.93
CA LEU A 125 -9.28 2.55 11.00
C LEU A 125 -9.54 3.16 12.38
N ASP A 126 -10.27 4.28 12.40
CA ASP A 126 -10.67 4.93 13.64
C ASP A 126 -11.82 4.17 14.32
N GLU A 127 -12.65 3.48 13.55
CA GLU A 127 -13.77 2.66 14.03
C GLU A 127 -13.28 1.39 14.74
N PRO A 128 -14.05 0.85 15.71
CA PRO A 128 -13.71 -0.41 16.36
C PRO A 128 -13.50 -1.55 15.34
N HIS A 129 -12.42 -2.32 15.51
CA HIS A 129 -12.12 -3.49 14.65
C HIS A 129 -13.04 -4.67 15.02
N THR A 130 -14.31 -4.54 14.67
CA THR A 130 -15.32 -5.59 14.85
C THR A 130 -14.94 -6.84 14.04
N ALA A 131 -15.52 -8.00 14.39
CA ALA A 131 -15.33 -9.23 13.61
C ALA A 131 -15.75 -9.04 12.14
N ARG A 132 -16.82 -8.26 11.88
CA ARG A 132 -17.26 -7.92 10.53
C ARG A 132 -16.21 -7.09 9.79
N ALA A 133 -15.65 -6.05 10.42
CA ALA A 133 -14.61 -5.22 9.82
C ALA A 133 -13.34 -6.03 9.50
N LYS A 134 -12.89 -6.88 10.43
CA LYS A 134 -11.74 -7.78 10.19
C LYS A 134 -11.98 -8.77 9.05
N LYS A 135 -13.21 -9.27 8.91
CA LYS A 135 -13.60 -10.16 7.80
C LYS A 135 -13.63 -9.41 6.46
N LEU A 136 -14.10 -8.16 6.46
CA LEU A 136 -14.11 -7.31 5.27
C LEU A 136 -12.68 -7.00 4.81
N TRP A 137 -11.79 -6.70 5.76
CA TRP A 137 -10.38 -6.45 5.54
C TRP A 137 -9.52 -7.70 5.78
N ALA A 138 -10.01 -8.87 5.38
CA ALA A 138 -9.29 -10.14 5.59
C ALA A 138 -7.95 -10.14 4.84
N CYS A 139 -6.91 -10.70 5.48
CA CYS A 139 -5.60 -10.86 4.85
C CYS A 139 -5.43 -12.27 4.30
N HIS A 140 -5.03 -12.36 3.04
CA HIS A 140 -4.76 -13.62 2.32
C HIS A 140 -3.30 -13.75 1.87
N CYS A 141 -2.36 -13.09 2.55
CA CYS A 141 -0.97 -13.01 2.10
C CYS A 141 -0.19 -14.33 2.15
N GLY A 142 -0.71 -15.36 2.82
CA GLY A 142 -0.06 -16.68 2.93
C GLY A 142 1.15 -16.75 3.87
N SER A 143 1.59 -15.65 4.48
CA SER A 143 2.69 -15.70 5.45
C SER A 143 2.32 -16.55 6.68
N PRO A 144 3.25 -17.37 7.22
CA PRO A 144 3.04 -18.08 8.48
C PRO A 144 2.87 -17.12 9.69
N ARG A 145 3.23 -15.84 9.53
CA ARG A 145 3.03 -14.78 10.53
C ARG A 145 1.85 -13.86 10.18
N CYS A 146 0.93 -14.30 9.32
CA CYS A 146 -0.26 -13.54 8.96
C CYS A 146 -1.13 -13.24 10.20
N THR A 147 -1.57 -11.99 10.33
CA THR A 147 -2.46 -11.54 11.43
C THR A 147 -3.94 -11.80 11.14
N GLY A 148 -4.27 -12.33 9.95
CA GLY A 148 -5.64 -12.61 9.50
C GLY A 148 -6.40 -11.40 8.97
N THR A 149 -5.86 -10.18 9.08
CA THR A 149 -6.48 -8.95 8.59
C THR A 149 -5.44 -7.93 8.16
N MET A 150 -5.75 -7.10 7.16
CA MET A 150 -4.87 -6.02 6.69
C MET A 150 -4.84 -4.83 7.67
N LEU A 151 -5.77 -4.79 8.63
CA LEU A 151 -5.88 -3.74 9.63
C LEU A 151 -4.73 -3.82 10.63
N GLN A 152 -4.01 -2.70 10.79
CA GLN A 152 -2.98 -2.57 11.81
C GLN A 152 -3.60 -2.59 13.21
N PRO A 153 -2.92 -3.16 14.21
CA PRO A 153 -3.37 -3.03 15.59
C PRO A 153 -3.49 -1.53 15.95
N LYS A 154 -4.62 -1.14 16.56
CA LYS A 154 -4.68 0.17 17.21
C LYS A 154 -3.59 0.16 18.26
N ARG A 155 -2.60 1.08 18.17
CA ARG A 155 -1.58 1.22 19.21
C ARG A 155 -2.34 1.29 20.54
N ARG A 156 -2.13 0.32 21.44
CA ARG A 156 -2.49 0.53 22.84
C ARG A 156 -1.81 1.84 23.21
N SER A 157 -2.56 2.87 23.58
CA SER A 157 -1.97 4.00 24.26
C SER A 157 -1.09 3.40 25.35
N ARG A 158 0.22 3.66 25.30
CA ARG A 158 1.07 3.37 26.44
C ARG A 158 0.38 4.05 27.62
N ALA A 159 0.03 3.27 28.64
CA ALA A 159 -0.42 3.78 29.91
C ALA A 159 0.52 4.94 30.26
N ARG A 160 -0.05 6.14 30.45
CA ARG A 160 0.68 7.24 31.04
C ARG A 160 1.15 6.73 32.41
N ALA A 161 2.46 6.59 32.56
CA ALA A 161 3.09 6.53 33.87
C ALA A 161 2.86 7.84 34.62
#